data_AF-A0A9P0MP61-F1
#
_entry.id   AF-A0A9P0MP61-F1
#
_cell.length_a   1.000
_cell.length_b   1.000
_cell.length_c   1.000
_cell.angle_alpha   90.00
_cell.angle_beta   90.00
_cell.angle_gamma   90.00
#
_symmetry.space_group_name_H-M   'P 1'
#
loop_
_entity.id
_entity.type
_entity.pdbx_description
1 polymer ?
#
loop_
_entity_poly.entity_id
_entity_poly.type
_entity_poly.pdbx_seq_one_letter_code
_entity_poly.pdbx_strand_id
1 'polypeptide(L)'
;MSMLAEPFIVSYVVDQYVDTSSDSSLQEPFSLQDDEAEKRKKGVPAVVMKKRRLAANARERRRMQNLNQAFDRLRTVLPQIGNDRQLSKFETLQMAQTYINALYDLLR
;
A
#
# COMPACT_ATOMS: atom_id res chain seq x y z
N MET A 1 25.27 7.16 7.38
CA MET A 1 25.21 6.88 5.93
C MET A 1 25.18 5.36 5.78
N SER A 2 24.24 4.69 5.13
CA SER A 2 23.25 5.11 4.16
C SER A 2 22.24 3.96 4.00
N MET A 3 20.96 4.29 3.93
CA MET A 3 19.94 3.58 3.14
C MET A 3 19.63 2.12 3.54
N LEU A 4 18.75 1.96 4.52
CA LEU A 4 17.71 0.93 4.43
C LEU A 4 16.82 1.30 3.23
N ALA A 5 17.26 0.93 2.04
CA ALA A 5 16.44 0.99 0.84
C ALA A 5 15.44 -0.16 0.95
N GLU A 6 14.21 0.15 1.39
CA GLU A 6 13.12 -0.81 1.37
C GLU A 6 12.93 -1.37 -0.04
N PRO A 7 12.68 -2.69 -0.19
CA PRO A 7 12.69 -3.35 -1.48
C PRO A 7 11.52 -2.87 -2.33
N PHE A 8 11.84 -1.97 -3.26
CA PHE A 8 11.05 -1.52 -4.41
C PHE A 8 10.52 -2.67 -5.29
N ILE A 9 10.98 -3.90 -5.07
CA ILE A 9 10.68 -5.09 -5.88
C ILE A 9 9.20 -5.47 -5.88
N VAL A 10 8.44 -5.20 -4.80
CA VAL A 10 7.03 -5.68 -4.70
C VAL A 10 6.06 -4.89 -5.61
N SER A 11 6.48 -3.75 -6.18
CA SER A 11 5.64 -3.02 -7.15
C SER A 11 5.79 -3.53 -8.58
N TYR A 12 6.91 -4.17 -8.94
CA TYR A 12 7.18 -4.57 -10.33
C TYR A 12 6.54 -5.93 -10.69
N VAL A 13 6.34 -6.81 -9.69
CA VAL A 13 5.88 -8.19 -9.93
C VAL A 13 4.38 -8.30 -10.24
N VAL A 14 3.59 -7.21 -10.09
CA VAL A 14 2.13 -7.29 -10.24
C VAL A 14 1.65 -7.01 -11.68
N ASP A 15 2.42 -6.28 -12.49
CA ASP A 15 2.05 -5.94 -13.87
C ASP A 15 2.71 -6.83 -14.95
N GLN A 16 3.57 -7.79 -14.56
CA GLN A 16 4.25 -8.71 -15.49
C GLN A 16 3.79 -10.17 -15.43
N TYR A 17 2.76 -10.52 -14.65
CA TYR A 17 2.14 -11.85 -14.78
C TYR A 17 1.10 -11.84 -15.91
N VAL A 18 1.59 -11.51 -17.10
CA VAL A 18 0.93 -11.84 -18.36
C VAL A 18 1.07 -13.34 -18.54
N ASP A 19 -0.06 -13.97 -18.80
CA ASP A 19 -0.28 -15.40 -18.98
C ASP A 19 0.82 -16.06 -19.84
N THR A 20 1.63 -16.91 -19.22
CA THR A 20 2.45 -17.91 -19.92
C THR A 20 1.89 -19.29 -19.57
N SER A 21 0.68 -19.56 -20.06
CA SER A 21 0.18 -20.92 -20.22
C SER A 21 0.97 -21.57 -21.35
N SER A 22 2.19 -22.02 -21.03
CA SER A 22 2.88 -23.05 -21.79
C SER A 22 2.21 -24.38 -21.49
N ASP A 23 1.51 -24.89 -22.50
CA ASP A 23 1.07 -26.27 -22.64
C ASP A 23 2.22 -27.24 -22.31
N SER A 24 2.02 -28.12 -21.33
CA SER A 24 2.83 -29.32 -21.17
C SER A 24 2.05 -30.38 -20.42
N SER A 25 1.56 -31.33 -21.21
CA SER A 25 0.92 -32.58 -20.88
C SER A 25 1.68 -33.41 -19.85
N LEU A 26 1.04 -33.75 -18.74
CA LEU A 26 1.33 -34.97 -17.96
C LEU A 26 0.01 -35.68 -17.64
N GLN A 27 -0.05 -36.95 -18.06
CA GLN A 27 -1.18 -37.87 -17.89
C GLN A 27 -1.42 -38.20 -16.42
N GLU A 28 -2.65 -38.03 -15.96
CA GLU A 28 -3.14 -38.60 -14.69
C GLU A 28 -3.79 -39.97 -14.94
N PRO A 29 -3.59 -40.97 -14.06
CA PRO A 29 -4.18 -42.28 -14.22
C PRO A 29 -5.67 -42.28 -13.85
N PHE A 30 -6.40 -43.11 -14.60
CA PHE A 30 -7.84 -43.28 -14.61
C PHE A 30 -8.40 -43.83 -13.29
N SER A 31 -9.45 -43.19 -12.76
CA SER A 31 -10.47 -43.86 -11.93
C SER A 31 -11.85 -43.27 -12.21
N LEU A 32 -12.74 -44.13 -12.71
CA LEU A 32 -14.17 -43.88 -12.91
C LEU A 32 -14.97 -44.26 -11.66
N GLN A 33 -16.20 -43.76 -11.62
CA GLN A 33 -17.35 -44.02 -10.74
C GLN A 33 -17.55 -42.97 -9.64
N ASP A 34 -18.74 -42.44 -9.38
CA ASP A 34 -20.01 -42.31 -10.10
C ASP A 34 -20.80 -41.23 -9.34
N ASP A 35 -21.65 -40.52 -10.08
CA ASP A 35 -22.92 -39.88 -9.71
C ASP A 35 -23.12 -38.89 -8.55
N GLU A 36 -23.82 -37.81 -8.96
CA GLU A 36 -24.89 -37.08 -8.28
C GLU A 36 -24.62 -36.10 -7.12
N ALA A 37 -25.29 -34.95 -7.28
CA ALA A 37 -25.73 -34.03 -6.26
C ALA A 37 -24.65 -33.44 -5.33
N GLU A 38 -24.09 -32.28 -5.72
CA GLU A 38 -24.27 -31.09 -4.90
C GLU A 38 -23.90 -29.78 -5.57
N LYS A 39 -24.94 -29.08 -6.01
CA LYS A 39 -24.98 -27.65 -6.32
C LYS A 39 -24.78 -26.83 -5.04
N ARG A 40 -23.66 -27.03 -4.33
CA ARG A 40 -23.26 -26.24 -3.16
C ARG A 40 -22.40 -25.07 -3.63
N LYS A 41 -22.87 -23.87 -3.30
CA LYS A 41 -22.32 -22.54 -3.59
C LYS A 41 -20.78 -22.55 -3.62
N LYS A 42 -20.16 -22.62 -4.82
CA LYS A 42 -18.70 -22.50 -4.98
C LYS A 42 -18.31 -21.08 -4.58
N GLY A 43 -17.82 -20.92 -3.34
CA GLY A 43 -17.22 -19.68 -2.87
C GLY A 43 -16.10 -19.24 -3.82
N VAL A 44 -15.82 -17.94 -3.86
CA VAL A 44 -14.74 -17.38 -4.68
C VAL A 44 -13.44 -18.14 -4.39
N PRO A 45 -12.73 -18.65 -5.42
CA PRO A 45 -11.53 -19.44 -5.19
C PRO A 45 -10.51 -18.65 -4.37
N ALA A 46 -9.85 -19.32 -3.43
CA ALA A 46 -8.95 -18.69 -2.46
C ALA A 46 -7.84 -17.84 -3.13
N VAL A 47 -7.39 -18.24 -4.32
CA VAL A 47 -6.43 -17.49 -5.14
C VAL A 47 -6.97 -16.12 -5.55
N VAL A 48 -8.23 -16.03 -5.99
CA VAL A 48 -8.87 -14.76 -6.36
C VAL A 48 -9.05 -13.87 -5.13
N MET A 49 -9.44 -14.43 -3.99
CA MET A 49 -9.52 -13.69 -2.73
C MET A 49 -8.15 -13.11 -2.31
N LYS A 50 -7.07 -13.91 -2.44
CA LYS A 50 -5.70 -13.46 -2.18
C LYS A 50 -5.29 -12.31 -3.11
N LYS A 51 -5.56 -12.42 -4.42
CA LYS A 51 -5.30 -11.36 -5.41
C LYS A 51 -6.05 -10.07 -5.07
N ARG A 52 -7.33 -10.15 -4.71
CA ARG A 52 -8.14 -8.97 -4.32
C ARG A 52 -7.58 -8.28 -3.08
N ARG A 53 -7.17 -9.05 -2.06
CA ARG A 53 -6.55 -8.52 -0.83
C ARG A 53 -5.23 -7.81 -1.14
N LEU A 54 -4.37 -8.40 -1.98
CA LEU A 54 -3.10 -7.78 -2.38
C LEU A 54 -3.32 -6.46 -3.12
N ALA A 55 -4.27 -6.43 -4.07
CA ALA A 55 -4.64 -5.22 -4.78
C ALA A 55 -5.19 -4.14 -3.83
N ALA A 56 -6.01 -4.51 -2.84
CA ALA A 56 -6.51 -3.58 -1.82
C ALA A 56 -5.37 -3.00 -0.97
N ASN A 57 -4.44 -3.83 -0.51
CA ASN A 57 -3.28 -3.38 0.27
C ASN A 57 -2.39 -2.44 -0.53
N ALA A 58 -2.19 -2.69 -1.84
CA ALA A 58 -1.42 -1.81 -2.70
C ALA A 58 -2.06 -0.42 -2.84
N ARG A 59 -3.40 -0.36 -2.96
CA ARG A 59 -4.13 0.91 -2.99
C ARG A 59 -4.00 1.68 -1.69
N GLU A 60 -4.12 1.00 -0.54
CA GLU A 60 -3.99 1.68 0.76
C GLU A 60 -2.57 2.21 0.98
N ARG A 61 -1.54 1.48 0.54
CA ARG A 61 -0.16 1.99 0.57
C ARG A 61 -0.01 3.27 -0.24
N ARG A 62 -0.54 3.32 -1.47
CA ARG A 62 -0.52 4.55 -2.31
C ARG A 62 -1.26 5.70 -1.63
N ARG A 63 -2.43 5.43 -1.05
CA ARG A 63 -3.20 6.43 -0.29
C ARG A 63 -2.37 6.99 0.87
N MET A 64 -1.70 6.12 1.63
CA MET A 64 -0.86 6.52 2.76
C MET A 64 0.42 7.27 2.33
N GLN A 65 1.02 6.89 1.21
CA GLN A 65 2.15 7.63 0.61
C GLN A 65 1.76 9.06 0.28
N ASN A 66 0.60 9.28 -0.36
CA ASN A 66 0.10 10.62 -0.66
C ASN A 66 -0.11 11.46 0.62
N LEU A 67 -0.65 10.84 1.68
CA LEU A 67 -0.79 11.51 2.98
C LEU A 67 0.58 11.91 3.56
N ASN A 68 1.55 10.99 3.54
CA ASN A 68 2.87 11.28 4.07
C ASN A 68 3.58 12.39 3.27
N GLN A 69 3.44 12.41 1.94
CA GLN A 69 3.95 13.50 1.10
C GLN A 69 3.33 14.85 1.47
N ALA A 70 2.04 14.89 1.82
CA ALA A 70 1.40 16.12 2.30
C ALA A 70 1.98 16.58 3.64
N PHE A 71 2.26 15.65 4.57
CA PHE A 71 2.96 15.96 5.82
C PHE A 71 4.37 16.50 5.57
N ASP A 72 5.11 15.94 4.62
CA ASP A 72 6.45 16.41 4.27
C ASP A 72 6.42 17.83 3.72
N ARG A 73 5.48 18.13 2.81
CA ARG A 73 5.26 19.49 2.31
C ARG A 73 4.91 20.46 3.44
N LEU A 74 4.03 20.06 4.35
CA LEU A 74 3.69 20.88 5.50
C LEU A 74 4.95 21.19 6.35
N ARG A 75 5.81 20.20 6.61
CA ARG A 75 7.06 20.43 7.36
C ARG A 75 8.00 21.44 6.70
N THR A 76 7.99 21.54 5.36
CA THR A 76 8.87 22.51 4.66
C THR A 76 8.50 23.97 4.91
N VAL A 77 7.24 24.25 5.28
CA VAL A 77 6.76 25.62 5.53
C VAL A 77 6.69 25.96 7.02
N LEU A 78 6.96 24.99 7.90
CA LEU A 78 6.97 25.23 9.34
C LEU A 78 8.34 25.76 9.79
N PRO A 79 8.39 26.65 10.80
CA PRO A 79 9.63 27.15 11.36
C PRO A 79 10.45 25.98 11.95
N GLN A 80 11.71 25.85 11.52
CA GLN A 80 12.60 24.78 11.97
C GLN A 80 13.28 25.18 13.29
N ILE A 81 13.00 24.42 14.36
CA ILE A 81 13.66 24.62 15.66
C ILE A 81 14.90 23.74 15.71
N GLY A 82 16.02 24.30 15.22
CA GLY A 82 17.40 23.97 15.63
C GLY A 82 17.93 22.54 15.45
N ASN A 83 17.14 21.57 15.00
CA ASN A 83 17.56 20.19 14.86
C ASN A 83 17.27 19.70 13.44
N ASP A 84 18.25 19.03 12.82
CA ASP A 84 18.09 18.25 11.57
C ASP A 84 17.08 17.08 11.69
N ARG A 85 16.33 17.01 12.79
CA ARG A 85 15.34 15.99 13.07
C ARG A 85 13.98 16.39 12.51
N GLN A 86 13.39 15.47 11.75
CA GLN A 86 12.00 15.60 11.29
C GLN A 86 11.00 15.49 12.45
N LEU A 87 9.98 16.34 12.43
CA LEU A 87 8.90 16.36 13.41
C LEU A 87 7.96 15.16 13.22
N SER A 88 7.47 14.59 14.32
CA SER A 88 6.40 13.59 14.28
C SER A 88 5.12 14.20 13.69
N LYS A 89 4.15 13.34 13.33
CA LYS A 89 2.85 13.80 12.79
C LYS A 89 2.12 14.72 13.76
N PHE A 90 2.13 14.37 15.06
CA PHE A 90 1.50 15.18 16.10
C PHE A 90 2.20 16.53 16.25
N GLU A 91 3.53 16.54 16.40
CA GLU A 91 4.31 17.77 16.51
C GLU A 91 4.14 18.67 15.27
N THR A 92 4.06 18.08 14.08
CA THR A 92 3.84 18.81 12.82
C THR A 92 2.48 19.54 12.85
N LEU A 93 1.40 18.88 13.29
CA LEU A 93 0.08 19.51 13.38
C LEU A 93 0.03 20.57 14.47
N GLN A 94 0.59 20.29 15.65
CA GLN A 94 0.65 21.25 16.75
C GLN A 94 1.42 22.52 16.35
N MET A 95 2.58 22.36 15.71
CA MET A 95 3.36 23.51 15.25
C MET A 95 2.67 24.27 14.13
N ALA A 96 1.99 23.60 13.21
CA ALA A 96 1.20 24.28 12.18
C ALA A 96 0.10 25.17 12.79
N GLN A 97 -0.62 24.67 13.78
CA GLN A 97 -1.63 25.45 14.50
C GLN A 97 -1.02 26.66 15.21
N THR A 98 0.06 26.46 15.97
CA THR A 98 0.76 27.55 16.65
C THR A 98 1.29 28.59 15.66
N TYR A 99 1.82 28.15 14.52
CA TYR A 99 2.40 29.05 13.52
C TYR A 99 1.33 29.90 12.82
N ILE A 100 0.19 29.30 12.45
CA ILE A 100 -0.94 30.04 11.89
C ILE A 100 -1.41 31.13 12.87
N ASN A 101 -1.55 30.80 14.15
CA ASN A 101 -1.96 31.77 15.18
C ASN A 101 -0.94 32.91 15.32
N ALA A 102 0.35 32.59 15.36
CA ALA A 102 1.41 33.60 15.48
C ALA A 102 1.45 34.55 14.27
N LEU A 103 1.24 34.03 13.06
CA LEU A 103 1.13 34.86 11.85
C LEU A 103 -0.13 35.72 11.87
N TYR A 104 -1.25 35.18 12.36
CA TYR A 104 -2.49 35.95 12.50
C TYR A 104 -2.35 37.11 13.49
N ASP A 105 -1.69 36.88 14.63
CA ASP A 105 -1.43 37.91 15.65
C ASP A 105 -0.47 39.00 15.14
N LEU A 106 0.51 38.63 14.31
CA LEU A 106 1.46 39.59 13.70
C LEU A 106 0.78 40.55 12.70
N LEU A 107 -0.28 40.11 12.04
CA LEU A 107 -1.01 40.89 11.03
C LEU A 107 -2.12 41.77 11.62
N ARG A 108 -2.31 41.75 12.94
CA ARG A 108 -3.31 42.52 13.65
C ARG A 108 -2.77 43.87 14.12
#